data_AF-A0A519ER96-F1
#
_entry.id   AF-A0A519ER96-F1
#
_cell.length_a   1.000
_cell.length_b   1.000
_cell.length_c   1.000
_cell.angle_alpha   90.00
_cell.angle_beta   90.00
_cell.angle_gamma   90.00
#
_symmetry.space_group_name_H-M   'P 1'
#
loop_
_entity.id
_entity.type
_entity.pdbx_description
1 polymer ?
#
loop_
_entity_poly.entity_id
_entity_poly.type
_entity_poly.pdbx_seq_one_letter_code
_entity_poly.pdbx_strand_id
1 'polypeptide(L)' 'MRDRWRVIVVLLVLANLGYFAWRQGAFSAFGFQPARFSETEPHRVDLQVRPELLQLRPAP' A
#
# COMPACT_ATOMS: atom_id res chain seq x y z
N MET A 1 -4.11 -2.33 39.68
CA MET A 1 -3.96 -3.27 38.53
C MET A 1 -4.85 -2.92 37.34
N ARG A 2 -6.10 -2.48 37.56
CA ARG A 2 -7.05 -2.12 36.50
C ARG A 2 -6.62 -0.93 35.62
N ASP A 3 -5.88 0.03 36.17
CA ASP A 3 -5.45 1.22 35.41
C ASP A 3 -4.39 0.90 34.36
N ARG A 4 -3.56 -0.14 34.59
CA ARG A 4 -2.55 -0.60 33.62
C ARG A 4 -3.22 -1.09 32.33
N TRP A 5 -4.32 -1.82 32.45
CA TRP A 5 -5.08 -2.30 31.29
C TRP A 5 -5.74 -1.17 30.52
N ARG A 6 -6.25 -0.14 31.22
CA ARG A 6 -6.83 1.03 30.56
C ARG A 6 -5.77 1.77 29.73
N VAL A 7 -4.57 1.96 30.29
CA VAL A 7 -3.45 2.55 29.55
C VAL A 7 -3.08 1.71 28.32
N ILE A 8 -2.98 0.38 28.48
CA ILE A 8 -2.68 -0.52 27.35
C ILE A 8 -3.75 -0.43 26.26
N VAL A 9 -5.04 -0.44 26.62
CA VAL A 9 -6.15 -0.31 25.67
C VAL A 9 -6.10 1.03 24.94
N VAL A 10 -5.85 2.13 25.67
CA VAL A 10 -5.72 3.46 25.07
C VAL A 10 -4.55 3.50 24.07
N LEU A 11 -3.39 2.94 24.44
CA LEU A 11 -2.23 2.87 23.56
C LEU A 11 -2.53 2.03 22.31
N LEU A 12 -3.21 0.90 22.45
CA LEU A 12 -3.61 0.04 21.33
C LEU A 12 -4.56 0.76 20.36
N VAL A 13 -5.51 1.53 20.89
CA VAL A 13 -6.43 2.33 20.07
C VAL A 13 -5.68 3.43 19.34
N LEU A 14 -4.79 4.16 20.03
CA LEU A 14 -3.97 5.21 19.40
C LEU A 14 -3.07 4.65 18.31
N ALA A 15 -2.43 3.49 18.54
CA ALA A 15 -1.61 2.83 17.55
C ALA A 15 -2.42 2.43 16.30
N ASN A 16 -3.63 1.89 16.48
CA ASN A 16 -4.51 1.53 15.37
C ASN A 16 -4.95 2.76 14.56
N LEU A 17 -5.34 3.84 15.24
CA LEU A 17 -5.74 5.08 14.58
C LEU A 17 -4.57 5.71 13.82
N GLY A 18 -3.38 5.73 14.42
CA GLY A 18 -2.16 6.20 13.75
C GLY A 18 -1.83 5.37 12.52
N TYR A 19 -1.92 4.04 12.60
CA TYR A 19 -1.71 3.14 11.47
C TYR A 19 -2.75 3.34 10.37
N PHE A 20 -4.02 3.52 10.73
CA PHE A 20 -5.09 3.79 9.77
C PHE A 20 -4.85 5.11 9.02
N ALA A 21 -4.56 6.19 9.75
CA ALA A 21 -4.23 7.48 9.17
C ALA A 21 -3.00 7.41 8.25
N TRP A 22 -1.98 6.64 8.64
CA TRP A 22 -0.78 6.43 7.83
C TRP A 22 -1.07 5.68 6.53
N ARG A 23 -1.88 4.60 6.57
CA ARG A 23 -2.31 3.88 5.36
C ARG A 23 -3.15 4.74 4.42
N GLN A 24 -3.98 5.63 4.96
CA GLN A 24 -4.80 6.55 4.16
C GLN A 24 -4.00 7.70 3.56
N GLY A 25 -2.72 7.83 3.91
CA GLY A 25 -1.86 8.88 3.41
C GLY A 25 -2.00 10.23 4.13
N ALA A 26 -2.54 10.25 5.35
CA ALA A 26 -2.63 11.47 6.16
C ALA A 26 -1.25 12.09 6.44
N PHE A 27 -0.18 11.29 6.39
CA PHE A 27 1.21 11.75 6.54
C PHE A 27 1.95 11.92 5.22
N SER A 28 1.26 11.89 4.08
CA SER A 28 1.85 12.11 2.75
C SER A 28 2.52 13.47 2.62
N ALA A 29 1.91 14.53 3.18
CA ALA A 29 2.47 15.88 3.19
C ALA A 29 3.80 16.00 3.96
N PHE A 30 4.08 15.07 4.87
CA PHE A 30 5.32 15.01 5.65
C PHE A 30 6.36 14.07 5.04
N GLY A 31 6.10 13.48 3.87
CA GLY A 31 7.02 12.53 3.21
C GLY A 31 7.12 11.16 3.90
N PHE A 32 6.27 10.88 4.90
CA PHE A 32 6.27 9.60 5.62
C PHE A 32 5.47 8.50 4.93
N GLN A 33 4.87 8.78 3.76
CA GLN A 33 4.17 7.76 3.00
C GLN A 33 5.18 6.93 2.17
N PRO A 34 5.21 5.59 2.33
CA PRO A 34 6.03 4.74 1.47
C PRO A 34 5.63 4.92 0.00
N ALA A 35 6.63 5.03 -0.88
CA ALA A 35 6.41 5.19 -2.32
C ALA A 35 5.43 4.15 -2.90
N ARG A 36 5.43 2.93 -2.35
CA ARG A 36 4.49 1.83 -2.69
C ARG A 36 3.01 2.16 -2.51
N PHE A 37 2.62 3.11 -1.65
CA PHE A 37 1.22 3.53 -1.50
C PHE A 37 0.81 4.61 -2.51
N SER A 38 1.77 5.39 -3.03
CA SER A 38 1.54 6.31 -4.15
C SER A 38 1.62 5.60 -5.50
N GLU A 39 2.42 4.54 -5.60
CA GLU A 39 2.64 3.80 -6.84
C GLU A 39 1.56 2.71 -7.03
N THR A 40 0.30 3.16 -7.16
CA THR A 40 -0.78 2.33 -7.70
C THR A 40 -0.75 2.51 -9.21
N GLU A 41 0.19 1.83 -9.88
CA GLU A 41 0.28 1.85 -11.33
C GLU A 41 -0.21 0.49 -11.90
N PRO A 42 -1.49 0.12 -11.70
CA PRO A 42 -2.03 -1.18 -12.10
C PRO A 42 -1.93 -1.39 -13.61
N HIS A 43 -1.90 -0.30 -14.39
CA HIS A 43 -1.80 -0.31 -15.84
C HIS A 43 -0.41 -0.66 -16.38
N ARG A 44 0.62 -0.74 -15.53
CA ARG A 44 1.96 -1.11 -16.00
C ARG A 44 1.99 -2.53 -16.55
N VAL A 45 1.14 -3.44 -16.09
CA VAL A 45 1.11 -4.84 -16.57
C VAL A 45 0.55 -4.93 -17.99
N ASP A 46 -0.52 -4.18 -18.27
CA ASP A 46 -1.21 -4.21 -19.57
C ASP A 46 -0.38 -3.59 -20.71
N LEU A 47 0.53 -2.66 -20.38
CA LEU A 47 1.37 -1.96 -21.36
C LEU A 47 2.79 -2.55 -21.49
N GLN A 48 3.16 -3.51 -20.62
CA GLN A 48 4.48 -4.14 -20.65
C GLN A 48 4.63 -5.18 -21.76
N VAL A 49 3.53 -5.83 -22.13
CA VAL A 49 3.51 -6.80 -23.22
C VAL A 49 2.80 -6.17 -24.40
N ARG A 50 3.45 -6.15 -25.57
CA ARG A 50 2.87 -5.72 -26.85
C ARG A 50 2.54 -6.96 -27.69
N PRO A 51 1.48 -7.71 -27.35
CA PRO A 51 1.14 -8.93 -28.07
C PRO A 51 0.92 -8.69 -29.57
N GLU A 52 0.55 -7.48 -29.98
CA GLU A 52 0.37 -7.10 -31.40
C GLU A 52 1.65 -7.23 -32.23
N LEU A 53 2.84 -7.21 -31.60
CA LEU A 53 4.11 -7.33 -32.29
C LEU A 53 4.59 -8.78 -32.47
N LEU A 54 3.88 -9.77 -31.90
CA LEU A 54 4.25 -11.18 -31.99
C LEU A 54 3.81 -11.78 -33.32
N GLN A 55 4.76 -12.33 -34.07
CA GLN A 55 4.48 -13.17 -35.24
C GLN A 55 4.60 -14.64 -34.85
N LEU A 56 3.49 -15.38 -34.92
CA LEU A 56 3.47 -16.82 -34.65
C LEU A 56 4.01 -17.58 -35.86
N ARG A 57 5.00 -18.47 -35.63
CA ARG A 57 5.45 -19.44 -36.63
C ARG A 57 4.98 -20.84 -36.27
N PRO A 58 4.64 -21.68 -37.26
CA PRO A 58 4.31 -23.07 -37.02
C PRO A 58 5.52 -23.82 -36.43
N ALA A 59 5.24 -24.72 -35.51
CA ALA A 59 6.22 -25.66 -34.97
C ALA A 59 6.66 -26.65 -36.07
N PRO A 60 7.90 -27.16 -36.03
CA PRO A 60 8.42 -28.11 -37.02
C PRO A 60 7.61 -29.41 -37.08
#